data_AF-A0A8J9X6C3-F1
#
_entry.id   AF-A0A8J9X6C3-F1
#
_cell.length_a   1.000
_cell.length_b   1.000
_cell.length_c   1.000
_cell.angle_alpha   90.00
_cell.angle_beta   90.00
_cell.angle_gamma   90.00
#
_symmetry.space_group_name_H-M   'P 1'
#
loop_
_entity.id
_entity.type
_entity.pdbx_description
1 polymer ?
#
loop_
_entity_poly.entity_id
_entity_poly.type
_entity_poly.pdbx_seq_one_letter_code
_entity_poly.pdbx_strand_id
1 'polypeptide(L)'
;QAEYSTSYQVIVKTGDDLRQDQLIIMMIQLMDGLLKRAALDLCLMPYSVIAISRSSGLLEFVDGSLPISQVLSTHSGSVLQFFQSTSPQSNAKYDIKPEVLSTYIRSCAGYCVITFLLGIGDRHLDNILLRQTGHLFHIDFGFAFGR
;
A
#
# COMPACT_ATOMS: atom_id res chain seq x y z
N GLN A 1 -35.41 -3.19 -0.83
CA GLN A 1 -34.10 -2.61 -0.47
C GLN A 1 -33.13 -3.78 -0.41
N ALA A 2 -32.21 -3.89 -1.37
CA ALA A 2 -31.17 -4.90 -1.31
C ALA A 2 -30.06 -4.37 -0.39
N GLU A 3 -29.90 -4.95 0.79
CA GLU A 3 -28.71 -4.75 1.62
C GLU A 3 -27.52 -5.31 0.84
N TYR A 4 -26.71 -4.42 0.27
CA TYR A 4 -25.38 -4.78 -0.17
C TYR A 4 -24.58 -5.13 1.10
N SER A 5 -24.50 -6.42 1.41
CA SER A 5 -23.57 -6.93 2.41
C SER A 5 -22.15 -6.73 1.89
N THR A 6 -21.58 -5.54 2.10
CA THR A 6 -20.15 -5.30 1.90
C THR A 6 -19.38 -6.16 2.88
N SER A 7 -18.74 -7.21 2.37
CA SER A 7 -17.85 -8.06 3.15
C SER A 7 -16.53 -7.32 3.37
N TYR A 8 -16.15 -7.14 4.63
CA TYR A 8 -14.86 -6.55 5.00
C TYR A 8 -13.94 -7.66 5.49
N GLN A 9 -12.74 -7.73 4.93
CA GLN A 9 -11.70 -8.65 5.39
C GLN A 9 -10.74 -7.92 6.33
N VAL A 10 -10.45 -8.55 7.46
CA VAL A 10 -9.56 -8.02 8.48
C VAL A 10 -8.55 -9.07 8.90
N ILE A 11 -7.32 -8.63 9.18
CA ILE A 11 -6.27 -9.42 9.79
C ILE A 11 -6.29 -9.13 11.29
N VAL A 12 -6.43 -10.18 12.10
CA VAL A 12 -6.30 -10.07 13.56
C VAL A 12 -4.85 -10.33 13.93
N LYS A 13 -4.16 -9.32 14.48
CA LYS A 13 -2.82 -9.49 15.05
C LYS A 13 -2.93 -9.61 16.56
N THR A 14 -2.33 -10.66 17.11
CA THR A 14 -2.21 -10.92 18.55
C THR A 14 -0.74 -11.06 18.91
N GLY A 15 -0.30 -10.40 19.97
CA GLY A 15 1.10 -10.34 20.41
C GLY A 15 1.80 -9.03 20.05
N ASP A 16 1.30 -8.30 19.04
CA ASP A 16 1.92 -7.07 18.53
C ASP A 16 1.21 -5.81 19.05
N ASP A 17 1.98 -4.74 19.27
CA ASP A 17 1.48 -3.42 19.62
C ASP A 17 1.28 -2.55 18.37
N LEU A 18 0.04 -2.45 17.88
CA LEU A 18 -0.28 -1.72 16.65
C LEU A 18 -0.45 -0.21 16.82
N ARG A 19 -0.20 0.35 18.01
CA ARG A 19 -0.40 1.79 18.24
C ARG A 19 0.52 2.65 17.38
N GLN A 20 1.72 2.14 17.10
CA GLN A 20 2.68 2.81 16.21
C GLN A 20 2.23 2.76 14.75
N ASP A 21 1.84 1.59 14.24
CA ASP A 21 1.26 1.45 12.91
C ASP A 21 0.03 2.33 12.72
N GLN A 22 -0.86 2.36 13.71
CA GLN A 22 -2.05 3.20 13.69
C GLN A 22 -1.70 4.70 13.60
N LEU A 23 -0.73 5.17 14.38
CA LEU A 23 -0.27 6.55 14.32
C LEU A 23 0.28 6.90 12.94
N ILE A 24 1.09 6.02 12.36
CA ILE A 24 1.75 6.25 11.07
C ILE A 24 0.72 6.26 9.95
N ILE A 25 -0.20 5.29 9.93
CA ILE A 25 -1.31 5.28 8.97
C ILE A 25 -2.16 6.55 9.07
N MET A 26 -2.47 7.02 10.28
CA MET A 26 -3.19 8.29 10.46
C MET A 26 -2.41 9.48 9.90
N MET A 27 -1.09 9.52 10.07
CA MET A 27 -0.24 10.55 9.45
C MET A 27 -0.31 10.48 7.93
N ILE A 28 -0.25 9.28 7.34
CA ILE A 28 -0.37 9.08 5.89
C ILE A 28 -1.74 9.53 5.39
N GLN A 29 -2.83 9.21 6.09
CA GLN A 29 -4.18 9.68 5.76
C GLN A 29 -4.28 11.21 5.81
N LEU A 30 -3.66 11.85 6.80
CA LEU A 30 -3.62 13.31 6.90
C LEU A 30 -2.83 13.92 5.73
N MET A 31 -1.65 13.37 5.42
CA MET A 31 -0.81 13.81 4.31
C MET A 31 -1.54 13.66 2.97
N ASP A 32 -2.18 12.52 2.73
CA ASP A 32 -2.99 12.26 1.54
C ASP A 32 -4.11 13.30 1.38
N GLY A 33 -4.84 13.58 2.47
CA GLY A 33 -5.88 14.60 2.47
C GLY A 33 -5.36 16.02 2.21
N LEU A 34 -4.17 16.37 2.72
CA LEU A 34 -3.52 17.66 2.46
C LEU A 34 -3.06 17.80 1.00
N LEU A 35 -2.41 16.77 0.46
CA LEU A 35 -1.88 16.76 -0.90
C LEU A 35 -3.03 16.82 -1.92
N LYS A 36 -4.10 16.07 -1.71
CA LYS A 36 -5.31 16.14 -2.54
C LYS A 36 -5.95 17.54 -2.55
N ARG A 37 -5.98 18.23 -1.40
CA ARG A 37 -6.45 19.63 -1.33
C ARG A 37 -5.55 20.60 -2.11
N ALA A 38 -4.27 20.28 -2.25
CA ALA A 38 -3.32 21.02 -3.08
C ALA A 38 -3.33 20.58 -4.56
N ALA A 39 -4.35 19.84 -5.00
CA ALA A 39 -4.47 19.27 -6.35
C ALA A 39 -3.34 18.30 -6.75
N LEU A 40 -2.66 17.72 -5.75
CA LEU A 40 -1.63 16.71 -5.93
C LEU A 40 -2.11 15.38 -5.36
N ASP A 41 -2.80 14.59 -6.17
CA ASP A 41 -3.14 13.23 -5.78
C ASP A 41 -1.94 12.31 -6.09
N LEU A 42 -1.42 11.62 -5.08
CA LEU A 42 -0.31 10.67 -5.24
C LEU A 42 -0.78 9.22 -5.28
N CYS A 43 -2.09 8.97 -5.36
CA CYS A 43 -2.65 7.62 -5.32
C CYS A 43 -2.19 6.83 -4.08
N LEU A 44 -2.10 7.50 -2.93
CA LEU A 44 -1.78 6.83 -1.68
C LEU A 44 -2.92 5.89 -1.29
N MET A 45 -2.55 4.75 -0.72
CA MET A 45 -3.49 3.74 -0.26
C MET A 45 -3.27 3.46 1.23
N PRO A 46 -3.64 4.38 2.14
CA PRO A 46 -3.62 4.11 3.56
C PRO A 46 -4.73 3.12 3.92
N TYR A 47 -4.35 1.96 4.44
CA TYR A 47 -5.26 0.93 4.94
C TYR A 47 -5.60 1.19 6.40
N SER A 48 -6.71 0.62 6.90
CA SER A 48 -7.17 0.85 8.26
C SER A 48 -6.41 0.02 9.28
N VAL A 49 -6.04 0.64 10.40
CA VAL A 49 -5.41 -0.05 11.56
C VAL A 49 -6.11 0.39 12.83
N ILE A 50 -6.47 -0.58 13.66
CA ILE A 50 -7.13 -0.35 14.95
C ILE A 50 -6.34 -1.10 16.02
N ALA A 51 -5.61 -0.38 16.87
CA ALA A 51 -5.04 -0.93 18.08
C ALA A 51 -6.15 -1.10 19.13
N ILE A 52 -6.46 -2.34 19.50
CA ILE A 52 -7.48 -2.66 20.51
C ILE A 52 -6.87 -2.64 21.91
N SER A 53 -5.65 -3.17 22.04
CA SER A 53 -4.90 -3.20 23.29
C SER A 53 -3.40 -2.97 23.04
N ARG A 54 -2.56 -3.15 24.07
CA ARG A 54 -1.10 -3.09 23.94
C ARG A 54 -0.49 -4.29 23.23
N SER A 55 -1.28 -5.34 22.96
CA SER A 55 -0.80 -6.58 22.36
C SER A 55 -1.84 -7.20 21.41
N SER A 56 -2.82 -6.41 20.96
CA SER A 56 -3.80 -6.87 19.98
C SER A 56 -4.37 -5.71 19.18
N GLY A 57 -4.70 -6.02 17.93
CA GLY A 57 -5.40 -5.09 17.07
C GLY A 57 -5.78 -5.70 15.73
N LEU A 58 -6.40 -4.88 14.90
CA LEU A 58 -6.93 -5.25 13.60
C LEU A 58 -6.24 -4.43 12.52
N LEU A 59 -5.97 -5.09 11.39
CA LEU A 59 -5.53 -4.44 10.16
C LEU A 59 -6.53 -4.77 9.07
N GLU A 60 -6.81 -3.80 8.22
CA GLU A 60 -7.56 -4.04 6.98
C GLU A 60 -6.76 -4.97 6.07
N PHE A 61 -7.43 -5.99 5.55
CA PHE A 61 -6.86 -6.83 4.50
C PHE A 61 -7.11 -6.17 3.15
N VAL A 62 -6.03 -5.80 2.46
CA VAL A 62 -6.11 -5.15 1.16
C VAL A 62 -6.17 -6.19 0.05
N ASP A 63 -7.37 -6.42 -0.49
CA ASP A 63 -7.59 -7.42 -1.53
C ASP A 63 -6.76 -7.19 -2.80
N GLY A 64 -6.19 -8.30 -3.29
CA GLY A 64 -5.39 -8.33 -4.51
C GLY A 64 -4.04 -7.61 -4.37
N SER A 65 -3.56 -7.42 -3.15
CA SER A 65 -2.19 -6.96 -2.87
C SER A 65 -1.25 -8.14 -2.69
N LEU A 66 -0.03 -8.01 -3.21
CA LEU A 66 1.04 -9.00 -3.09
C LEU A 66 2.34 -8.30 -2.70
N PRO A 67 3.19 -8.92 -1.86
CA PRO A 67 4.53 -8.39 -1.60
C PRO A 67 5.36 -8.32 -2.88
N ILE A 68 6.19 -7.28 -3.02
CA ILE A 68 7.07 -7.13 -4.18
C ILE A 68 7.99 -8.34 -4.33
N SER A 69 8.48 -8.91 -3.22
CA SER A 69 9.28 -10.15 -3.23
C SER A 69 8.58 -11.29 -3.98
N GLN A 70 7.28 -11.47 -3.73
CA GLN A 70 6.45 -12.45 -4.41
C GLN A 70 6.16 -12.08 -5.87
N VAL A 71 5.92 -10.79 -6.14
CA VAL A 71 5.73 -10.31 -7.53
C VAL A 71 6.95 -10.63 -8.38
N LEU A 72 8.15 -10.33 -7.87
CA LEU A 72 9.41 -10.57 -8.57
C LEU A 72 9.70 -12.08 -8.73
N SER A 73 9.43 -12.90 -7.72
CA SER A 73 9.66 -14.34 -7.83
C SER A 73 8.72 -15.02 -8.84
N THR A 74 7.49 -14.52 -8.96
CA THR A 74 6.48 -15.08 -9.88
C THR A 74 6.55 -14.53 -11.30
N HIS A 75 7.14 -13.35 -11.50
CA HIS A 75 7.16 -12.65 -12.80
C HIS A 75 8.60 -12.34 -13.27
N SER A 76 9.47 -13.35 -13.25
CA SER A 76 10.85 -13.29 -13.77
C SER A 76 11.67 -12.07 -13.31
N GLY A 77 11.44 -11.61 -12.08
CA GLY A 77 12.12 -10.45 -11.51
C GLY A 77 11.65 -9.10 -12.04
N SER A 78 10.46 -9.00 -12.66
CA SER A 78 9.98 -7.77 -13.28
C SER A 78 8.56 -7.40 -12.86
N VAL A 79 8.43 -6.23 -12.21
CA VAL A 79 7.13 -5.60 -11.93
C VAL A 79 6.39 -5.24 -13.22
N LEU A 80 7.12 -4.92 -14.30
CA LEU A 80 6.51 -4.65 -15.59
C LEU A 80 5.77 -5.88 -16.13
N GLN A 81 6.40 -7.05 -16.03
CA GLN A 81 5.78 -8.30 -16.49
C GLN A 81 4.55 -8.68 -15.67
N PHE A 82 4.52 -8.34 -14.38
CA PHE A 82 3.31 -8.44 -13.55
C PHE A 82 2.17 -7.56 -14.04
N PHE A 83 2.42 -6.32 -14.42
CA PHE A 83 1.36 -5.47 -14.98
C PHE A 83 0.92 -5.92 -16.37
N GLN A 84 1.83 -6.46 -17.18
CA GLN A 84 1.50 -7.03 -18.49
C GLN A 84 0.61 -8.27 -18.37
N SER A 85 0.81 -9.11 -17.34
CA SER A 85 -0.02 -10.29 -17.11
C SER A 85 -1.39 -9.96 -16.50
N THR A 86 -1.46 -8.96 -15.63
CA THR A 86 -2.67 -8.64 -14.85
C THR A 86 -3.55 -7.56 -15.47
N SER A 87 -2.96 -6.59 -16.16
CA SER A 87 -3.66 -5.45 -16.77
C SER A 87 -3.15 -5.14 -18.20
N PRO A 88 -3.21 -6.12 -19.12
CA PRO A 88 -2.76 -5.92 -20.50
C PRO A 88 -3.65 -4.89 -21.22
N GLN A 89 -3.01 -4.05 -22.04
CA GLN A 89 -3.70 -3.19 -22.99
C GLN A 89 -2.90 -3.09 -24.29
N SER A 90 -3.47 -3.63 -25.36
CA SER A 90 -2.90 -3.54 -26.70
C SER A 90 -2.84 -2.07 -27.16
N ASN A 91 -1.78 -1.69 -27.88
CA ASN A 91 -1.49 -0.33 -28.37
C ASN A 91 -1.18 0.72 -27.29
N ALA A 92 -0.92 0.31 -26.05
CA ALA A 92 -0.43 1.20 -25.00
C ALA A 92 1.09 1.08 -24.81
N LYS A 93 1.72 2.10 -24.21
CA LYS A 93 3.15 2.05 -23.88
C LYS A 93 3.43 0.87 -22.93
N TYR A 94 4.37 0.00 -23.31
CA TYR A 94 4.70 -1.24 -22.60
C TYR A 94 3.58 -2.29 -22.52
N ASP A 95 2.54 -2.18 -23.36
CA ASP A 95 1.38 -3.09 -23.40
C ASP A 95 0.57 -3.17 -22.09
N ILE A 96 0.61 -2.11 -21.29
CA ILE A 96 -0.12 -1.99 -20.01
C ILE A 96 -1.08 -0.81 -20.03
N LYS A 97 -2.15 -0.91 -19.24
CA LYS A 97 -3.06 0.22 -19.03
C LYS A 97 -2.29 1.45 -18.52
N PRO A 98 -2.38 2.62 -19.18
CA PRO A 98 -1.61 3.81 -18.78
C PRO A 98 -1.98 4.29 -17.37
N GLU A 99 -3.21 4.05 -16.93
CA GLU A 99 -3.70 4.38 -15.58
C GLU A 99 -2.98 3.58 -14.49
N VAL A 100 -2.70 2.29 -14.73
CA VAL A 100 -1.98 1.42 -13.79
C VAL A 100 -0.54 1.90 -13.64
N LEU A 101 0.12 2.21 -14.75
CA LEU A 101 1.47 2.76 -14.73
C LEU A 101 1.53 4.11 -14.01
N SER A 102 0.57 5.01 -14.29
CA SER A 102 0.48 6.31 -13.63
C SER A 102 0.28 6.15 -12.11
N THR A 103 -0.61 5.26 -11.71
CA THR A 103 -0.88 4.94 -10.30
C THR A 103 0.37 4.40 -9.60
N TYR A 104 1.10 3.49 -10.26
CA TYR A 104 2.35 2.94 -9.73
C TYR A 104 3.41 4.02 -9.54
N ILE A 105 3.62 4.89 -10.53
CA ILE A 105 4.60 5.98 -10.44
C ILE A 105 4.21 6.95 -9.32
N ARG A 106 2.94 7.36 -9.25
CA ARG A 106 2.44 8.33 -8.26
C ARG A 106 2.54 7.78 -6.84
N SER A 107 2.08 6.54 -6.63
CA SER A 107 2.09 5.90 -5.31
C SER A 107 3.51 5.60 -4.84
N CYS A 108 4.39 5.12 -5.73
CA CYS A 108 5.82 4.93 -5.45
C CYS A 108 6.49 6.25 -5.04
N ALA A 109 6.30 7.33 -5.82
CA ALA A 109 6.86 8.64 -5.48
C ALA A 109 6.32 9.16 -4.14
N GLY A 110 5.02 9.01 -3.88
CA GLY A 110 4.40 9.44 -2.63
C GLY A 110 4.94 8.70 -1.41
N TYR A 111 4.99 7.36 -1.46
CA TYR A 111 5.53 6.57 -0.36
C TYR A 111 7.04 6.77 -0.16
N CYS A 112 7.83 6.97 -1.22
CA CYS A 112 9.26 7.33 -1.09
C CYS A 112 9.47 8.61 -0.27
N VAL A 113 8.69 9.66 -0.54
CA VAL A 113 8.80 10.93 0.20
C VAL A 113 8.27 10.77 1.63
N ILE A 114 7.13 10.13 1.81
CA ILE A 114 6.50 9.95 3.12
C ILE A 114 7.40 9.11 4.04
N THR A 115 7.93 7.99 3.56
CA THR A 115 8.80 7.12 4.35
C THR A 115 10.09 7.80 4.74
N PHE A 116 10.65 8.63 3.86
CA PHE A 116 11.79 9.48 4.19
C PHE A 116 11.46 10.48 5.29
N LEU A 117 10.34 11.22 5.17
CA LEU A 117 9.92 12.23 6.13
C LEU A 117 9.61 11.65 7.52
N LEU A 118 8.98 10.48 7.57
CA LEU A 118 8.62 9.80 8.81
C LEU A 118 9.77 8.98 9.41
N GLY A 119 10.89 8.86 8.70
CA GLY A 119 12.03 8.04 9.12
C GLY A 119 11.64 6.57 9.31
N ILE A 120 10.85 6.03 8.38
CA ILE A 120 10.41 4.63 8.41
C ILE A 120 11.59 3.73 8.01
N GLY A 121 11.98 2.84 8.92
CA GLY A 121 13.02 1.85 8.74
C GLY A 121 12.50 0.52 8.17
N ASP A 122 13.41 -0.46 8.06
CA ASP A 122 13.10 -1.85 7.70
C ASP A 122 12.27 -2.00 6.41
N ARG A 123 12.62 -1.21 5.37
CA ARG A 123 11.95 -1.26 4.06
C ARG A 123 12.63 -2.29 3.17
N HIS A 124 12.15 -3.54 3.25
CA HIS A 124 12.49 -4.61 2.32
C HIS A 124 11.30 -4.99 1.44
N LEU A 125 11.52 -5.89 0.47
CA LEU A 125 10.55 -6.23 -0.58
C LEU A 125 9.29 -6.95 -0.06
N ASP A 126 9.29 -7.45 1.18
CA ASP A 126 8.11 -8.05 1.79
C ASP A 126 7.21 -7.02 2.50
N ASN A 127 7.79 -5.91 2.94
CA ASN A 127 7.07 -4.79 3.58
C ASN A 127 6.51 -3.77 2.58
N ILE A 128 6.68 -4.04 1.28
CA ILE A 128 6.15 -3.24 0.19
C ILE A 128 5.18 -4.12 -0.58
N LEU A 129 3.91 -3.74 -0.56
CA LEU A 129 2.83 -4.42 -1.27
C LEU A 129 2.51 -3.69 -2.57
N LEU A 130 2.08 -4.47 -3.57
CA LEU A 130 1.65 -3.99 -4.86
C LEU A 130 0.31 -4.61 -5.26
N ARG A 131 -0.59 -3.79 -5.80
CA ARG A 131 -1.85 -4.25 -6.40
C ARG A 131 -1.79 -4.25 -7.92
N GLN A 132 -2.65 -5.06 -8.52
CA GLN A 132 -2.87 -5.09 -9.98
C GLN A 132 -3.34 -3.75 -10.55
N THR A 133 -3.95 -2.90 -9.71
CA THR A 133 -4.35 -1.52 -10.06
C THR A 133 -3.18 -0.54 -10.11
N GLY A 134 -1.96 -0.97 -9.78
CA GLY A 134 -0.76 -0.16 -9.75
C GLY A 134 -0.46 0.49 -8.41
N HIS A 135 -1.37 0.42 -7.42
CA HIS A 135 -1.11 1.00 -6.10
C HIS A 135 0.03 0.24 -5.40
N LEU A 136 1.13 0.94 -5.16
CA LEU A 136 2.22 0.50 -4.29
C LEU A 136 2.02 1.15 -2.92
N PHE A 137 2.11 0.36 -1.86
CA PHE A 137 1.99 0.86 -0.49
C PHE A 137 2.85 0.05 0.47
N HIS A 138 3.20 0.69 1.59
CA HIS A 138 4.08 0.11 2.59
C HIS A 138 3.23 -0.44 3.74
N ILE A 139 3.66 -1.55 4.34
CA ILE A 139 3.05 -2.16 5.52
C ILE A 139 4.09 -2.33 6.62
N ASP A 140 3.65 -2.69 7.82
CA ASP A 140 4.48 -3.00 8.98
C ASP A 140 5.42 -1.85 9.34
N PHE A 141 4.96 -0.92 10.18
CA PHE A 141 5.72 0.28 10.52
C PHE A 141 6.39 0.20 11.90
N GLY A 142 6.72 -1.01 12.36
CA GLY A 142 7.31 -1.28 13.68
C GLY A 142 8.63 -0.54 13.94
N PHE A 143 9.39 -0.23 12.88
CA PHE A 143 10.59 0.61 12.95
C PHE A 143 10.31 1.96 12.30
N ALA A 144 10.01 2.98 13.10
CA ALA A 144 9.71 4.33 12.61
C ALA A 144 10.30 5.39 13.54
N PHE A 145 10.47 6.61 13.01
CA PHE A 145 11.15 7.72 13.69
C PHE A 145 12.63 7.45 14.00
N GLY A 146 13.29 6.60 13.20
CA GLY A 146 14.73 6.33 13.31
C GLY A 146 15.17 5.56 14.56
N ARG A 147 14.27 4.77 15.17
CA ARG A 147 14.54 3.86 16.28
C ARG A 147 14.05 2.45 15.97
#